data_AF-A0A0F8SRT5-F1
#
_entry.id   AF-A0A0F8SRT5-F1
#
_cell.length_a   1.000
_cell.length_b   1.000
_cell.length_c   1.000
_cell.angle_alpha   90.00
_cell.angle_beta   90.00
_cell.angle_gamma   90.00
#
_symmetry.space_group_name_H-M   'P 1'
#
loop_
_entity.id
_entity.type
_entity.pdbx_description
1 polymer ?
#
loop_
_entity_poly.entity_id
_entity_poly.type
_entity_poly.pdbx_seq_one_letter_code
_entity_poly.pdbx_strand_id
1 'polypeptide(L)'
;MEIPVFLSYAKPFNQKQTKFIRKVAGHLVENGFKPRTLGITDNSTSAPLIKIREIINESHGLLSVAFRRGFIEKGVGKPNTNLTGHTPVSYTHLRAHETGRNLVC
;
A
#
# COMPACT_ATOMS: atom_id res chain seq x y z
N MET A 1 -15.04 2.68 -23.02
CA MET A 1 -13.59 2.95 -23.08
C MET A 1 -13.06 2.66 -21.69
N GLU A 2 -12.19 1.67 -21.53
CA GLU A 2 -11.67 1.31 -20.19
C GLU A 2 -10.33 2.03 -19.95
N ILE A 3 -10.20 2.73 -18.82
CA ILE A 3 -8.99 3.49 -18.47
C ILE A 3 -8.05 2.56 -17.70
N PRO A 4 -6.87 2.17 -18.25
CA PRO A 4 -5.94 1.33 -17.52
C PRO A 4 -5.40 2.06 -16.28
N VAL A 5 -5.41 1.37 -15.14
CA VAL A 5 -4.89 1.85 -13.86
C VAL A 5 -3.98 0.80 -13.24
N PHE A 6 -2.82 1.20 -12.75
CA PHE A 6 -1.92 0.28 -12.07
C PHE A 6 -2.42 0.06 -10.63
N LEU A 7 -2.88 -1.14 -10.34
CA LEU A 7 -3.25 -1.57 -8.99
C LEU A 7 -2.05 -2.32 -8.36
N SER A 8 -1.29 -1.61 -7.54
CA SER A 8 -0.12 -2.15 -6.86
C SER A 8 -0.48 -2.62 -5.45
N TYR A 9 -0.18 -3.88 -5.12
CA TYR A 9 -0.36 -4.40 -3.77
C TYR A 9 0.62 -5.54 -3.48
N ALA A 10 0.99 -5.70 -2.21
CA ALA A 10 1.75 -6.87 -1.76
C ALA A 10 0.85 -8.11 -1.69
N LYS A 11 1.44 -9.31 -1.85
CA LYS A 11 0.71 -10.59 -1.74
C LYS A 11 -0.13 -10.62 -0.45
N PRO A 12 -1.47 -10.75 -0.55
CA PRO A 12 -2.33 -10.84 0.63
C PRO A 12 -1.95 -12.03 1.51
N PHE A 13 -1.96 -11.83 2.83
CA PHE A 13 -1.64 -12.84 3.83
C PHE A 13 -2.86 -13.65 4.28
N ASN A 14 -4.05 -13.03 4.33
CA ASN A 14 -5.27 -13.68 4.80
C ASN A 14 -6.47 -13.48 3.84
N GLN A 15 -7.52 -14.26 4.02
CA GLN A 15 -8.71 -14.20 3.17
C GLN A 15 -9.42 -12.85 3.19
N LYS A 16 -9.39 -12.12 4.31
CA LYS A 16 -9.99 -10.78 4.41
C LYS A 16 -9.26 -9.79 3.49
N GLN A 17 -7.94 -9.84 3.46
CA GLN A 17 -7.11 -9.04 2.55
C GLN A 17 -7.36 -9.41 1.09
N THR A 18 -7.44 -10.71 0.76
CA THR A 18 -7.80 -11.16 -0.61
C THR A 18 -9.19 -10.65 -1.03
N LYS A 19 -10.19 -10.76 -0.15
CA LYS A 19 -11.54 -10.26 -0.39
C LYS A 19 -11.56 -8.74 -0.58
N PHE A 20 -10.77 -8.02 0.21
CA PHE A 20 -10.61 -6.57 0.06
C PHE A 20 -10.05 -6.21 -1.32
N ILE A 21 -8.93 -6.81 -1.75
CA ILE A 21 -8.34 -6.56 -3.07
C ILE A 21 -9.34 -6.88 -4.19
N ARG A 22 -10.06 -8.00 -4.10
CA ARG A 22 -11.10 -8.35 -5.09
C ARG A 22 -12.20 -7.29 -5.19
N LYS A 23 -12.66 -6.75 -4.05
CA LYS A 23 -13.65 -5.68 -4.03
C LYS A 23 -13.12 -4.39 -4.65
N VAL A 24 -11.88 -4.02 -4.35
CA VAL A 24 -11.23 -2.83 -4.94
C VAL A 24 -11.13 -3.00 -6.46
N ALA A 25 -10.65 -4.14 -6.94
CA ALA A 25 -10.55 -4.42 -8.36
C ALA A 25 -11.93 -4.40 -9.05
N GLY A 26 -12.96 -5.01 -8.44
CA GLY A 26 -14.33 -4.97 -8.96
C GLY A 26 -14.87 -3.56 -9.04
N HIS A 27 -14.67 -2.75 -7.99
CA HIS A 27 -15.11 -1.37 -7.97
C HIS A 27 -14.42 -0.52 -9.06
N LEU A 28 -13.13 -0.76 -9.33
CA LEU A 28 -12.44 -0.10 -10.44
C LEU A 28 -13.11 -0.45 -11.79
N VAL A 29 -13.39 -1.73 -12.03
CA VAL A 29 -14.05 -2.19 -13.26
C VAL A 29 -15.45 -1.60 -13.41
N GLU A 30 -16.26 -1.58 -12.34
CA GLU A 30 -17.59 -0.97 -12.32
C GLU A 30 -17.56 0.53 -12.69
N ASN A 31 -16.47 1.22 -12.40
CA ASN A 31 -16.27 2.63 -12.73
C ASN A 31 -15.51 2.86 -14.05
N GLY A 32 -15.38 1.84 -14.89
CA GLY A 32 -14.76 1.96 -16.22
C GLY A 32 -13.22 1.97 -16.21
N PHE A 33 -12.60 1.53 -15.11
CA PHE A 33 -11.15 1.34 -15.05
C PHE A 33 -10.75 -0.12 -15.30
N LYS A 34 -9.59 -0.31 -15.94
CA LYS A 34 -8.99 -1.63 -16.14
C LYS A 34 -7.80 -1.81 -15.19
N PRO A 35 -7.95 -2.49 -14.05
CA PRO A 35 -6.86 -2.69 -13.11
C PRO A 35 -5.79 -3.62 -13.70
N ARG A 36 -4.53 -3.19 -13.66
CA ARG A 36 -3.35 -3.98 -14.04
C ARG A 36 -2.51 -4.25 -12.81
N THR A 37 -1.95 -5.46 -12.68
CA THR A 37 -1.24 -5.88 -11.46
C THR A 37 0.00 -6.69 -11.84
N LEU A 38 1.14 -6.42 -11.20
CA LEU A 38 2.37 -7.16 -11.47
C LEU A 38 2.22 -8.64 -11.03
N GLY A 39 2.57 -9.59 -11.91
CA GLY A 39 2.63 -11.02 -11.58
C GLY A 39 1.31 -11.81 -11.58
N ILE A 40 0.15 -11.18 -11.81
CA ILE A 40 -1.14 -11.88 -12.01
C ILE A 40 -1.57 -11.83 -13.47
N THR A 41 -1.34 -10.71 -14.16
CA THR A 41 -1.67 -10.56 -15.59
C THR A 41 -0.47 -10.69 -16.52
N ASP A 42 0.77 -10.70 -16.00
CA ASP A 42 1.96 -10.42 -16.81
C ASP A 42 3.20 -11.18 -16.31
N ASN A 43 3.27 -12.50 -16.54
CA ASN A 43 4.51 -13.27 -16.38
C ASN A 43 5.49 -12.97 -17.53
N SER A 44 6.59 -12.24 -17.28
CA SER A 44 7.77 -12.36 -18.15
C SER A 44 9.05 -12.39 -17.33
N THR A 45 10.04 -13.04 -17.92
CA THR A 45 11.38 -13.37 -17.42
C THR A 45 12.35 -12.18 -17.44
N SER A 46 11.93 -10.99 -17.89
CA SER A 46 12.74 -9.77 -17.91
C SER A 46 12.61 -8.99 -16.60
N ALA A 47 13.71 -8.37 -16.15
CA ALA A 47 13.87 -7.79 -14.81
C ALA A 47 12.61 -7.05 -14.30
N PRO A 48 12.13 -7.34 -13.07
CA PRO A 48 10.83 -6.85 -12.53
C PRO A 48 10.58 -5.34 -12.67
N LEU A 49 11.64 -4.54 -12.64
CA LEU A 49 11.57 -3.08 -12.74
C LEU A 49 11.18 -2.58 -14.14
N ILE A 50 11.55 -3.29 -15.20
CA ILE A 50 11.18 -2.95 -16.58
C ILE A 50 9.67 -3.08 -16.74
N LYS A 51 9.10 -4.20 -16.28
CA LYS A 51 7.65 -4.43 -16.24
C LYS A 51 6.89 -3.40 -15.43
N ILE A 52 7.41 -3.03 -14.25
CA ILE A 52 6.79 -1.97 -13.44
C ILE A 52 6.73 -0.67 -14.24
N ARG A 53 7.84 -0.31 -14.90
CA ARG A 53 7.91 0.90 -15.72
C ARG A 53 6.95 0.86 -16.90
N GLU A 54 6.85 -0.28 -17.58
CA GLU A 54 5.87 -0.49 -18.67
C GLU A 54 4.43 -0.31 -18.17
N ILE A 55 4.05 -0.98 -17.08
CA ILE A 55 2.69 -0.87 -16.53
C ILE A 55 2.38 0.57 -16.11
N ILE A 56 3.33 1.29 -15.50
CA ILE A 56 3.16 2.70 -15.14
C ILE A 56 2.97 3.56 -16.39
N ASN A 57 3.78 3.37 -17.43
CA ASN A 57 3.67 4.14 -18.68
C ASN A 57 2.36 3.85 -19.45
N GLU A 58 1.84 2.64 -19.36
CA GLU A 58 0.60 2.22 -20.02
C GLU A 58 -0.65 2.43 -19.16
N SER A 59 -0.50 2.97 -17.95
CA SER A 59 -1.61 3.27 -17.02
C SER A 59 -1.76 4.77 -16.84
N HIS A 60 -2.99 5.22 -16.61
CA HIS A 60 -3.32 6.64 -16.40
C HIS A 60 -3.21 7.05 -14.92
N GLY A 61 -2.78 6.12 -14.07
CA GLY A 61 -2.66 6.35 -12.63
C GLY A 61 -2.21 5.11 -11.87
N LEU A 62 -1.91 5.31 -10.59
CA LEU A 62 -1.46 4.29 -9.65
C LEU A 62 -2.38 4.32 -8.41
N LEU A 63 -2.91 3.15 -8.07
CA LEU A 63 -3.52 2.88 -6.78
C LEU A 63 -2.67 1.85 -6.03
N SER A 64 -2.05 2.28 -4.93
CA SER A 64 -1.19 1.41 -4.10
C SER A 64 -1.90 1.01 -2.81
N VAL A 65 -1.97 -0.30 -2.53
CA VAL A 65 -2.54 -0.85 -1.31
C VAL A 65 -1.44 -1.56 -0.51
N ALA A 66 -1.12 -1.00 0.66
CA ALA A 66 -0.14 -1.56 1.58
C ALA A 66 -0.84 -2.07 2.85
N PHE A 67 -0.93 -3.39 3.01
CA PHE A 67 -1.38 -4.00 4.27
C PHE A 67 -0.29 -3.92 5.33
N ARG A 68 -0.68 -3.64 6.57
CA ARG A 68 0.23 -3.73 7.73
C ARG A 68 0.75 -5.16 7.85
N ARG A 69 2.08 -5.32 7.83
CA ARG A 69 2.75 -6.64 7.85
C ARG A 69 2.98 -7.21 9.24
N GLY A 70 2.94 -6.35 10.27
CA GLY A 70 3.16 -6.74 11.66
C GLY A 70 1.87 -6.72 12.47
N PHE A 71 1.58 -7.84 13.12
CA PHE A 71 0.65 -7.91 14.25
C PHE A 71 1.49 -7.94 15.53
N ILE A 72 1.42 -6.87 16.32
CA ILE A 72 2.09 -6.82 17.62
C ILE A 72 1.08 -7.34 18.64
N GLU A 73 1.23 -8.60 19.05
CA GLU A 73 0.38 -9.20 20.09
C GLU A 73 0.70 -8.64 21.47
N LYS A 74 1.98 -8.43 21.76
CA LYS A 74 2.46 -7.77 22.98
C LYS A 74 3.68 -6.92 22.66
N GLY A 75 3.61 -5.63 22.99
CA GLY A 75 4.73 -4.70 22.89
C GLY A 75 5.01 -4.12 24.26
N VAL A 76 6.26 -4.21 24.72
CA VAL A 76 6.70 -3.53 25.95
C VAL A 76 7.64 -2.41 25.51
N GLY A 77 7.29 -1.17 25.84
CA GLY A 77 8.18 -0.02 25.67
C GLY A 77 9.42 -0.14 26.57
N LYS A 78 10.37 0.79 26.49
CA LYS A 78 11.55 0.75 27.37
C LYS A 78 11.10 0.67 28.85
N PRO A 79 11.61 -0.31 29.63
CA PRO A 79 11.28 -0.38 31.04
C PRO A 79 11.70 0.94 31.73
N ASN A 80 10.86 1.43 32.65
CA ASN A 80 11.01 2.71 33.37
C ASN A 80 10.74 4.01 32.57
N THR A 81 10.11 3.94 31.40
CA THR A 81 9.63 5.18 30.76
C THR A 81 8.36 5.65 31.45
N ASN A 82 8.46 6.72 32.25
CA ASN A 82 7.37 7.29 33.04
C ASN A 82 6.46 8.14 32.14
N LEU A 83 5.72 7.49 31.23
CA LEU A 83 4.80 8.16 30.32
C LEU A 83 3.38 8.10 30.90
N THR A 84 3.12 8.96 31.88
CA THR A 84 1.77 9.23 32.38
C THR A 84 1.00 10.00 31.29
N GLY A 85 0.17 9.29 30.50
CA GLY A 85 -0.84 9.94 29.63
C GLY A 85 -0.82 9.62 28.13
N HIS A 86 -0.30 8.49 27.65
CA HIS A 86 -0.38 8.18 26.22
C HIS A 86 -1.73 7.59 25.79
N THR A 87 -2.60 8.44 25.25
CA THR A 87 -3.47 8.04 24.14
C THR A 87 -2.59 7.55 22.97
N PRO A 88 -2.95 6.47 22.25
CA PRO A 88 -2.19 6.01 21.09
C PRO A 88 -2.09 7.13 20.05
N VAL A 89 -0.88 7.63 19.80
CA VAL A 89 -0.65 8.64 18.76
C VAL A 89 0.00 7.95 17.57
N SER A 90 -0.57 8.14 16.36
CA SER A 90 0.08 7.65 15.13
C SER A 90 1.45 8.33 14.98
N TYR A 91 2.49 7.58 14.58
CA TYR A 91 3.86 8.07 14.34
C TYR A 91 3.92 9.24 13.34
N THR A 92 2.89 9.38 12.49
CA THR A 92 2.69 10.55 11.62
C THR A 92 2.56 11.87 12.42
N HIS A 93 1.90 11.84 13.57
CA HIS A 93 1.76 13.01 14.46
C HIS A 93 3.04 13.32 15.23
N LEU A 94 3.87 12.30 15.52
CA LEU A 94 5.18 12.50 16.15
C LEU A 94 6.14 13.23 15.21
N ARG A 95 6.17 12.85 13.93
CA ARG A 95 7.02 13.53 12.94
C ARG A 95 6.59 14.96 12.61
N ALA A 96 5.29 15.27 12.69
CA ALA A 96 4.79 16.63 12.45
C ALA A 96 5.36 17.65 13.45
N HIS A 97 5.66 17.22 14.68
CA HIS A 97 6.29 18.07 15.70
C HIS A 97 7.82 18.10 15.62
N GLU A 98 8.45 17.10 15.00
CA GLU A 98 9.91 16.97 14.92
C GLU A 98 10.50 17.60 13.65
N THR A 99 9.79 17.57 12.52
CA THR A 99 10.32 18.09 11.25
C THR A 99 9.77 19.46 10.92
N GLY A 100 10.42 20.51 11.41
CA GLY A 100 10.37 21.80 10.76
C GLY A 100 11.00 21.68 9.37
N ARG A 101 10.17 21.63 8.32
CA ARG A 101 10.54 21.70 6.90
C ARG A 101 11.57 20.66 6.43
N ASN A 102 11.08 19.53 5.91
CA ASN A 102 11.52 18.98 4.61
C ASN A 102 10.79 17.65 4.38
N LEU A 103 9.63 17.75 3.70
CA LEU A 103 9.08 16.62 2.97
C LEU A 103 10.00 16.40 1.77
N VAL A 104 10.90 15.42 1.86
CA VAL A 104 11.61 14.92 0.68
C VAL A 104 10.69 13.93 -0.01
N CYS A 105 10.35 14.26 -1.26
CA CYS A 105 9.53 13.49 -2.19
C CYS A 105 10.09 12.09 -2.45
#